data_AF-A0A2T2WAJ9-F1
#
_entry.id   AF-A0A2T2WAJ9-F1
#
_cell.length_a   1.000
_cell.length_b   1.000
_cell.length_c   1.000
_cell.angle_alpha   90.00
_cell.angle_beta   90.00
_cell.angle_gamma   90.00
#
_symmetry.space_group_name_H-M   'P 1'
#
loop_
_entity.id
_entity.type
_entity.pdbx_description
1 polymer ?
#
loop_
_entity_poly.entity_id
_entity_poly.type
_entity_poly.pdbx_seq_one_letter_code
_entity_poly.pdbx_strand_id
1 'polypeptide(L)'
;MEFPMASSQPDVRKEALVALTAQFVRQGHSPTYAQHMATASIFQADLELRNAQFSRLLAWLKESHADIYPEAIAIAESVRQEFEKRITGEF
;
A
#
# COMPACT_ATOMS: atom_id res chain seq x y z
N MET A 1 -20.15 10.43 9.23
CA MET A 1 -20.02 9.02 8.79
C MET A 1 -18.78 8.50 9.48
N GLU A 2 -18.94 7.76 10.58
CA GLU A 2 -17.81 7.17 11.30
C GLU A 2 -17.35 5.93 10.52
N PHE A 3 -16.17 6.00 9.93
CA PHE A 3 -15.49 4.80 9.45
C PHE A 3 -14.97 4.06 10.67
N PRO A 4 -15.35 2.79 10.90
CA PRO A 4 -14.87 2.03 12.04
C PRO A 4 -13.37 1.78 11.87
N MET A 5 -12.55 2.68 12.40
CA MET A 5 -11.09 2.58 12.42
C MET A 5 -10.67 1.81 13.66
N ALA A 6 -10.84 0.49 13.63
CA ALA A 6 -10.03 -0.52 14.30
C ALA A 6 -10.79 -1.84 14.24
N SER A 7 -10.60 -2.59 13.15
CA SER A 7 -11.00 -3.99 13.17
C SER A 7 -10.14 -4.73 14.18
N SER A 8 -10.78 -5.41 15.13
CA SER A 8 -10.22 -6.44 16.02
C SER A 8 -9.75 -7.69 15.24
N GLN A 9 -9.09 -7.48 14.11
CA GLN A 9 -8.52 -8.53 13.30
C GLN A 9 -7.19 -8.98 13.92
N PRO A 10 -6.87 -10.28 13.87
CA PRO A 10 -5.53 -10.77 14.18
C PRO A 10 -4.50 -9.92 13.45
N ASP A 11 -3.34 -9.70 14.07
CA ASP A 11 -2.28 -8.92 13.47
C ASP A 11 -1.59 -9.74 12.36
N VAL A 12 -2.29 -9.92 11.24
CA VAL A 12 -1.87 -10.68 10.07
C VAL A 12 -0.50 -10.19 9.58
N ARG A 13 -0.18 -8.92 9.79
CA ARG A 13 1.13 -8.35 9.48
C ARG A 13 2.23 -8.89 10.40
N LYS A 14 1.99 -8.98 11.71
CA LYS A 14 2.94 -9.61 12.64
C LYS A 14 3.14 -11.09 12.31
N GLU A 15 2.07 -11.82 12.02
CA GLU A 15 2.15 -13.23 11.63
C GLU A 15 2.95 -13.41 10.32
N ALA A 16 2.66 -12.58 9.31
CA ALA A 16 3.39 -12.57 8.05
C ALA A 16 4.88 -12.22 8.24
N LEU A 17 5.19 -11.25 9.11
CA LEU A 17 6.57 -10.86 9.40
C LEU A 17 7.37 -12.03 9.98
N VAL A 18 6.79 -12.74 10.95
CA VAL A 18 7.43 -13.92 11.55
C VAL A 18 7.61 -15.02 10.52
N ALA A 19 6.57 -15.34 9.74
CA ALA A 19 6.61 -16.39 8.74
C ALA A 19 7.64 -16.13 7.62
N LEU A 20 7.64 -14.92 7.07
CA LEU A 20 8.56 -14.50 6.01
C LEU A 20 10.00 -14.43 6.52
N THR A 21 10.22 -13.91 7.73
CA THR A 21 11.57 -13.90 8.32
C THR A 21 12.12 -15.32 8.47
N ALA A 22 11.31 -16.24 9.00
CA ALA A 22 11.71 -17.64 9.12
C ALA A 22 11.97 -18.29 7.75
N GLN A 23 11.19 -17.94 6.73
CA GLN A 23 11.41 -18.39 5.36
C GLN A 23 12.75 -17.91 4.80
N PHE A 24 13.06 -16.62 4.94
CA PHE A 24 14.33 -16.06 4.45
C PHE A 24 15.54 -16.62 5.22
N VAL A 25 15.43 -16.86 6.52
CA VAL A 25 16.48 -17.54 7.29
C VAL A 25 16.70 -18.96 6.77
N ARG A 26 15.63 -19.72 6.47
CA ARG A 26 15.74 -21.06 5.86
C ARG A 26 16.39 -21.03 4.46
N GLN A 27 16.34 -19.89 3.76
CA GLN A 27 17.01 -19.69 2.48
C GLN A 27 18.50 -19.31 2.62
N GLY A 28 19.02 -19.21 3.86
CA GLY A 28 20.43 -18.94 4.14
C GLY A 28 20.76 -17.48 4.44
N HIS A 29 19.75 -16.61 4.53
CA HIS A 29 19.95 -15.21 4.90
C HIS A 29 20.23 -15.04 6.40
N SER A 30 21.04 -14.05 6.77
CA SER A 30 21.24 -13.70 8.18
C SER A 30 19.92 -13.22 8.80
N PRO A 31 19.66 -13.46 10.10
CA PRO A 31 18.40 -13.08 10.74
C PRO A 31 18.01 -11.61 10.55
N THR A 32 18.98 -10.70 10.68
CA THR A 32 18.76 -9.26 10.49
C THR A 32 18.38 -8.93 9.03
N TYR A 33 19.08 -9.52 8.05
CA TYR A 33 18.77 -9.30 6.64
C TYR A 33 17.40 -9.89 6.26
N ALA A 34 17.10 -11.10 6.76
CA ALA A 34 15.81 -11.76 6.58
C ALA A 34 14.64 -10.92 7.12
N GLN A 35 14.81 -10.26 8.28
CA GLN A 35 13.79 -9.39 8.85
C GLN A 35 13.55 -8.13 7.99
N HIS A 36 14.62 -7.52 7.46
CA HIS A 36 14.49 -6.39 6.54
C HIS A 36 13.79 -6.79 5.24
N MET A 37 14.13 -7.95 4.68
CA MET A 37 13.45 -8.48 3.49
C MET A 37 11.96 -8.73 3.76
N ALA A 38 11.63 -9.42 4.85
CA ALA A 38 10.24 -9.67 5.24
C ALA A 38 9.43 -8.38 5.39
N THR A 39 10.04 -7.37 6.01
CA THR A 39 9.42 -6.05 6.19
C THR A 39 9.17 -5.38 4.83
N ALA A 40 10.17 -5.36 3.95
CA ALA A 40 10.04 -4.79 2.60
C ALA A 40 8.99 -5.53 1.76
N SER A 41 8.94 -6.86 1.82
CA SER A 41 7.93 -7.67 1.12
C SER A 41 6.50 -7.36 1.58
N ILE A 42 6.28 -7.18 2.89
CA ILE A 42 4.97 -6.81 3.42
C ILE A 42 4.58 -5.41 2.95
N PHE A 43 5.50 -4.44 3.02
CA PHE A 43 5.23 -3.09 2.51
C PHE A 43 4.92 -3.09 1.02
N GLN A 44 5.64 -3.87 0.22
CA GLN A 44 5.38 -4.00 -1.21
C GLN A 44 3.99 -4.58 -1.49
N ALA A 45 3.60 -5.65 -0.78
CA ALA A 45 2.27 -6.24 -0.90
C ALA A 45 1.15 -5.25 -0.50
N ASP A 46 1.37 -4.45 0.55
CA ASP A 46 0.44 -3.41 0.97
C ASP A 46 0.28 -2.31 -0.11
N LEU A 47 1.37 -1.89 -0.76
CA LEU A 47 1.33 -0.92 -1.87
C LEU A 47 0.58 -1.49 -3.08
N GLU A 48 0.83 -2.74 -3.44
CA GLU A 48 0.13 -3.43 -4.53
C GLU A 48 -1.37 -3.53 -4.28
N LEU A 49 -1.77 -3.88 -3.05
CA LEU A 49 -3.17 -3.91 -2.66
C LEU A 49 -3.82 -2.53 -2.80
N ARG A 50 -3.16 -1.47 -2.32
CA ARG A 50 -3.69 -0.10 -2.40
C ARG A 50 -3.82 0.35 -3.85
N ASN A 51 -2.81 0.11 -4.67
CA ASN A 51 -2.87 0.41 -6.10
C ASN A 51 -4.03 -0.33 -6.77
N ALA A 52 -4.20 -1.62 -6.49
CA ALA A 52 -5.30 -2.40 -7.07
C ALA A 52 -6.68 -1.94 -6.58
N GLN A 53 -6.80 -1.44 -5.35
CA GLN A 53 -8.03 -0.84 -4.83
C GLN A 53 -8.34 0.48 -5.56
N PHE A 54 -7.37 1.39 -5.69
CA PHE A 54 -7.58 2.67 -6.37
C PHE A 54 -7.83 2.51 -7.86
N SER A 55 -7.13 1.61 -8.55
CA SER A 55 -7.37 1.34 -9.96
C SER A 55 -8.79 0.84 -10.21
N ARG A 56 -9.31 -0.05 -9.35
CA ARG A 56 -10.70 -0.52 -9.45
C ARG A 56 -11.71 0.58 -9.15
N LEU A 57 -11.44 1.42 -8.14
CA LEU A 57 -12.29 2.57 -7.82
C LEU A 57 -12.37 3.56 -8.98
N LEU A 58 -11.23 3.91 -9.58
CA LEU A 58 -11.18 4.83 -10.73
C LEU A 58 -11.87 4.24 -11.96
N ALA A 59 -11.71 2.95 -12.22
CA ALA A 59 -12.42 2.27 -13.30
C ALA A 59 -13.94 2.32 -13.08
N TRP A 60 -14.40 2.02 -11.85
CA TRP A 60 -15.80 2.12 -11.49
C TRP A 60 -16.36 3.54 -11.63
N LEU A 61 -15.60 4.58 -11.21
CA LEU A 61 -15.98 5.98 -11.39
C LEU A 61 -16.12 6.33 -12.87
N LYS A 62 -15.19 5.89 -13.71
CA LYS A 62 -15.24 6.13 -15.16
C LYS A 62 -16.50 5.56 -15.81
N GLU A 63 -16.89 4.35 -15.39
CA GLU A 63 -18.02 3.62 -15.96
C GLU A 63 -19.37 4.09 -15.40
N SER A 64 -19.44 4.38 -14.09
CA SER A 64 -20.71 4.61 -13.38
C SER A 64 -20.97 6.07 -13.02
N HIS A 65 -19.93 6.92 -13.01
CA HIS A 65 -19.97 8.29 -12.49
C HIS A 65 -19.10 9.23 -13.34
N ALA A 66 -19.38 9.25 -14.65
CA ALA A 66 -18.60 10.01 -15.63
C ALA A 66 -18.58 11.54 -15.40
N ASP A 67 -19.55 12.06 -14.66
CA ASP A 67 -19.68 13.46 -14.25
C ASP A 67 -18.58 13.88 -13.28
N ILE A 68 -18.19 13.02 -12.33
CA ILE A 68 -17.16 13.31 -11.31
C ILE A 68 -15.81 12.65 -11.60
N TYR A 69 -15.75 11.74 -12.57
CA TYR A 69 -14.51 11.05 -12.93
C TYR A 69 -13.33 12.00 -13.26
N PRO A 70 -13.51 13.11 -14.01
CA PRO A 70 -12.42 14.06 -14.27
C PRO A 70 -11.83 14.68 -13.00
N GLU A 71 -12.67 15.05 -12.04
CA GLU A 71 -12.25 15.61 -10.75
C GLU A 71 -11.51 14.58 -9.91
N ALA A 72 -12.00 13.33 -9.88
CA ALA A 72 -11.34 12.24 -9.17
C ALA A 72 -9.93 11.94 -9.70
N ILE A 73 -9.74 11.99 -11.03
CA ILE A 73 -8.41 11.84 -11.64
C ILE A 73 -7.51 13.02 -11.31
N ALA A 74 -8.04 14.26 -11.32
CA ALA A 74 -7.26 15.44 -10.95
C ALA A 74 -6.74 15.35 -9.51
N ILE A 75 -7.54 14.83 -8.57
CA ILE A 75 -7.12 14.58 -7.19
C ILE A 75 -6.02 13.51 -7.13
N ALA A 76 -6.16 12.39 -7.86
CA ALA A 76 -5.12 11.35 -7.88
C ALA A 76 -3.78 11.90 -8.40
N GLU A 77 -3.85 12.76 -9.41
CA GLU A 77 -2.69 13.41 -10.01
C GLU A 77 -2.06 14.46 -9.08
N SER A 78 -2.85 15.24 -8.34
CA SER A 78 -2.32 16.19 -7.36
C SER A 78 -1.57 15.48 -6.23
N VAL A 79 -2.09 14.34 -5.75
CA VAL A 79 -1.41 13.51 -4.73
C VAL A 79 -0.07 12.99 -5.23
N ARG A 80 0.03 12.57 -6.50
CA ARG A 80 1.31 12.18 -7.12
C ARG A 80 2.31 13.34 -7.10
N GLN A 81 1.88 14.53 -7.50
CA GLN A 81 2.73 15.72 -7.54
C GLN A 81 3.19 16.16 -6.14
N GLU A 82 2.31 16.10 -5.14
CA GLU A 82 2.66 16.36 -3.73
C GLU A 82 3.71 15.35 -3.23
N PHE A 83 3.54 14.08 -3.57
CA PHE A 83 4.53 13.05 -3.24
C PHE A 83 5.89 13.35 -3.88
N GLU A 84 5.90 13.71 -5.17
CA GLU A 84 7.13 14.03 -5.91
C GLU A 84 7.86 15.22 -5.30
N LYS A 85 7.15 16.31 -5.01
CA LYS A 85 7.69 17.47 -4.30
C LYS A 85 8.33 17.10 -2.97
N ARG A 86 7.67 16.24 -2.19
CA ARG A 86 8.19 15.78 -0.90
C ARG A 86 9.49 14.97 -1.03
N ILE A 87 9.64 14.16 -2.07
CA ILE A 87 10.86 13.34 -2.26
C ILE A 87 11.99 14.14 -2.94
N THR A 88 11.67 15.16 -3.73
CA THR A 88 12.67 16.05 -4.34
C THR A 88 13.10 17.19 -3.42
N GLY A 89 12.37 17.45 -2.33
CA GLY A 89 12.68 18.48 -1.35
C GLY A 89 12.22 19.89 -1.78
N GLU A 90 11.34 19.97 -2.78
CA GLU A 90 10.72 21.20 -3.26
C GLU A 90 9.50 21.53 -2.39
N PHE A 91 9.71 22.28 -1.31
CA PHE A 91 8.67 22.75 -0.39
C PHE A 91 8.37 24.25 -0.58
#